data_AF-A0A661ZD25-F1
#
_entry.id   AF-A0A661ZD25-F1
#
_cell.length_a   1.000
_cell.length_b   1.000
_cell.length_c   1.000
_cell.angle_alpha   90.00
_cell.angle_beta   90.00
_cell.angle_gamma   90.00
#
_symmetry.space_group_name_H-M   'P 1'
#
loop_
_entity.id
_entity.type
_entity.pdbx_description
1 polymer ?
#
loop_
_entity_poly.entity_id
_entity_poly.type
_entity_poly.pdbx_seq_one_letter_code
_entity_poly.pdbx_strand_id
1 'polypeptide(L)'
;MSIAQLVLAGNWLLEGKFRKKFNRLRYNLPALVLISFYLLHVIGLINSSDIDYALKDLRIKFPLLVLPLIMSTTEPPAKKNFHILLMLYIAAVVGGSFYSFGILITRDINDIREISPFISHIRFGLNVCMAIFISIYFIIKYYKEKAAAAWGFIAVATWLVVFLVISKSATGFYVLFVTGIFVSVLALFKLKRSHQKIVFTAIVILVPIIVFSYLISVVQNYYSFDPEE
;
A
#
# COMPACT_ATOMS: atom_id res chain seq x y z
N MET A 1 -9.93 13.63 -9.53
CA MET A 1 -10.21 12.18 -9.50
C MET A 1 -9.19 11.46 -10.34
N SER A 2 -8.80 10.25 -9.96
CA SER A 2 -7.87 9.44 -10.77
C SER A 2 -8.61 8.83 -11.97
N ILE A 3 -7.94 8.71 -13.12
CA ILE A 3 -8.47 8.04 -14.33
C ILE A 3 -8.96 6.63 -13.97
N ALA A 4 -8.25 5.92 -13.10
CA ALA A 4 -8.66 4.59 -12.63
C ALA A 4 -10.05 4.60 -11.95
N GLN A 5 -10.38 5.64 -11.19
CA GLN A 5 -11.70 5.76 -10.54
C GLN A 5 -12.81 6.00 -11.55
N LEU A 6 -12.53 6.77 -12.61
CA LEU A 6 -13.48 6.99 -13.70
C LEU A 6 -13.72 5.70 -14.48
N VAL A 7 -12.67 4.93 -14.77
CA VAL A 7 -12.80 3.61 -15.43
C VAL A 7 -13.60 2.64 -14.57
N LEU A 8 -13.32 2.58 -13.26
CA LEU A 8 -14.09 1.74 -12.33
C LEU A 8 -15.55 2.17 -12.24
N ALA A 9 -15.83 3.48 -12.14
CA ALA A 9 -17.19 4.00 -12.11
C ALA A 9 -17.93 3.74 -13.43
N GLY A 10 -17.27 3.92 -14.57
CA GLY A 10 -17.80 3.58 -15.88
C GLY A 10 -18.15 2.10 -16.00
N ASN A 11 -17.23 1.22 -15.61
CA ASN A 11 -17.49 -0.23 -15.59
C ASN A 11 -18.67 -0.58 -14.66
N TRP A 12 -18.75 0.05 -13.50
CA TRP A 12 -19.86 -0.14 -12.57
C TRP A 12 -21.21 0.30 -13.16
N LEU A 13 -21.23 1.41 -13.91
CA LEU A 13 -22.44 1.87 -14.61
C LEU A 13 -22.85 0.89 -15.72
N LEU A 14 -21.89 0.41 -16.51
CA LEU A 14 -22.12 -0.54 -17.61
C LEU A 14 -22.62 -1.91 -17.13
N GLU A 15 -22.16 -2.38 -15.97
CA GLU A 15 -22.62 -3.64 -15.37
C GLU A 15 -24.11 -3.61 -14.99
N GLY A 16 -24.68 -2.42 -14.75
CA GLY A 16 -26.10 -2.21 -14.45
C GLY A 16 -26.58 -2.92 -13.18
N LYS A 17 -27.79 -3.51 -13.21
CA LYS A 17 -28.41 -4.25 -12.09
C LYS A 17 -28.49 -3.45 -10.77
N PHE A 18 -28.80 -2.15 -10.85
CA PHE A 18 -28.78 -1.22 -9.72
C PHE A 18 -29.60 -1.69 -8.51
N ARG A 19 -30.74 -2.36 -8.72
CA ARG A 19 -31.57 -2.88 -7.62
C ARG A 19 -30.83 -3.94 -6.78
N LYS A 20 -30.07 -4.84 -7.40
CA LYS A 20 -29.25 -5.84 -6.69
C LYS A 20 -28.06 -5.18 -6.00
N LYS A 21 -27.42 -4.22 -6.66
CA LYS A 21 -26.29 -3.45 -6.12
C LYS A 21 -26.68 -2.69 -4.85
N PHE A 22 -27.80 -1.99 -4.89
CA PHE A 22 -28.30 -1.24 -3.75
C PHE A 22 -28.69 -2.16 -2.58
N ASN A 23 -29.26 -3.33 -2.87
CA ASN A 23 -29.54 -4.31 -1.82
C ASN A 23 -28.24 -4.81 -1.16
N ARG A 24 -27.20 -5.14 -1.94
CA ARG A 24 -25.88 -5.53 -1.41
C ARG A 24 -25.24 -4.44 -0.55
N LEU A 25 -25.36 -3.17 -0.95
CA LEU A 25 -24.82 -2.05 -0.20
C LEU A 25 -25.45 -1.92 1.19
N ARG A 26 -26.78 -2.08 1.28
CA ARG A 26 -27.53 -1.96 2.55
C ARG A 26 -27.12 -2.98 3.61
N TYR A 27 -26.60 -4.13 3.20
CA TYR A 27 -26.11 -5.16 4.12
C TYR A 27 -24.59 -5.11 4.36
N ASN A 28 -23.86 -4.20 3.72
CA ASN A 28 -22.42 -4.07 3.89
C ASN A 28 -22.11 -2.93 4.88
N LEU A 29 -22.06 -3.27 6.17
CA LEU A 29 -21.81 -2.30 7.24
C LEU A 29 -20.48 -1.52 7.06
N PRO A 30 -19.33 -2.14 6.73
CA PRO A 30 -18.10 -1.41 6.45
C PRO A 30 -18.25 -0.35 5.35
N ALA A 31 -18.93 -0.69 4.25
CA ALA A 31 -19.15 0.24 3.16
C ALA A 31 -20.05 1.41 3.56
N LEU A 32 -21.12 1.13 4.32
CA LEU A 32 -22.03 2.16 4.82
C LEU A 32 -21.33 3.14 5.77
N VAL A 33 -20.43 2.66 6.64
CA VAL A 33 -19.65 3.51 7.55
C VAL A 33 -18.71 4.43 6.76
N LEU A 34 -18.03 3.93 5.73
CA LEU A 34 -17.15 4.78 4.92
C LEU A 34 -17.95 5.82 4.12
N ILE A 35 -19.11 5.42 3.57
CA ILE A 35 -20.02 6.33 2.87
C ILE A 35 -20.60 7.38 3.83
N SER A 36 -20.94 7.02 5.06
CA SER A 36 -21.51 7.96 6.02
C SER A 36 -20.52 9.07 6.39
N PHE A 37 -19.22 8.79 6.47
CA PHE A 37 -18.20 9.83 6.65
C PHE A 37 -18.24 10.87 5.52
N TYR A 38 -18.40 10.43 4.27
CA TYR A 38 -18.56 11.37 3.16
C TYR A 38 -19.88 12.15 3.26
N LEU A 39 -20.99 11.48 3.59
CA LEU A 39 -22.30 12.14 3.74
C LEU A 39 -22.31 13.18 4.87
N LEU A 40 -21.58 12.95 5.96
CA LEU A 40 -21.41 13.96 7.01
C LEU A 40 -20.76 15.25 6.49
N HIS A 41 -19.77 15.13 5.60
CA HIS A 41 -19.16 16.30 4.95
C HIS A 41 -20.15 17.01 4.02
N VAL A 42 -21.04 16.26 3.36
CA VAL A 42 -22.10 16.84 2.53
C VAL A 42 -23.12 17.59 3.38
N ILE A 43 -23.53 17.04 4.52
CA ILE A 43 -24.45 17.73 5.45
C ILE A 43 -23.78 18.98 6.02
N GLY A 44 -22.47 18.93 6.30
CA GLY A 44 -21.69 20.07 6.77
C GLY A 44 -21.66 21.27 5.83
N LEU A 45 -21.96 21.09 4.52
CA LEU A 45 -22.07 22.21 3.57
C LEU A 45 -23.19 23.19 3.91
N ILE A 46 -24.23 22.73 4.60
CA ILE A 46 -25.38 23.57 4.98
C ILE A 46 -24.94 24.76 5.85
N ASN A 47 -23.83 24.59 6.60
CA ASN A 47 -23.27 25.61 7.48
C ASN A 47 -21.96 26.21 6.94
N SER A 48 -21.66 26.04 5.65
CA SER A 48 -20.42 26.54 5.05
C SER A 48 -20.63 27.90 4.37
N SER A 49 -19.75 28.84 4.66
CA SER A 49 -19.74 30.18 4.05
C SER A 49 -18.97 30.23 2.72
N ASP A 50 -18.03 29.31 2.51
CA ASP A 50 -17.19 29.22 1.30
C ASP A 50 -17.50 27.94 0.54
N ILE A 51 -18.46 28.05 -0.38
CA ILE A 51 -18.94 26.92 -1.20
C ILE A 51 -17.86 26.44 -2.18
N ASP A 52 -17.01 27.33 -2.70
CA ASP A 52 -15.97 26.97 -3.66
C ASP A 52 -14.90 26.09 -2.99
N TYR A 53 -14.47 26.48 -1.80
CA TYR A 53 -13.57 25.66 -0.98
C TYR A 53 -14.21 24.33 -0.60
N ALA A 54 -15.48 24.35 -0.18
CA ALA A 54 -16.16 23.14 0.26
C ALA A 54 -16.37 22.12 -0.88
N LEU A 55 -16.67 22.58 -2.10
CA LEU A 55 -16.75 21.73 -3.29
C LEU A 55 -15.39 21.12 -3.66
N LYS A 56 -14.30 21.88 -3.49
CA LYS A 56 -12.93 21.36 -3.67
C LYS A 56 -12.62 20.27 -2.66
N ASP A 57 -13.00 20.46 -1.39
CA ASP A 57 -12.80 19.47 -0.33
C ASP A 57 -13.59 18.18 -0.59
N LEU A 58 -14.87 18.28 -0.96
CA LEU A 58 -15.68 17.13 -1.36
C LEU A 58 -15.04 16.36 -2.52
N ARG A 59 -14.51 17.05 -3.54
CA ARG A 59 -13.86 16.41 -4.69
C ARG A 59 -12.64 15.57 -4.28
N ILE A 60 -11.86 16.05 -3.32
CA ILE A 60 -10.69 15.32 -2.80
C ILE A 60 -11.14 14.07 -2.03
N LYS A 61 -12.24 14.19 -1.28
CA LYS A 61 -12.81 13.10 -0.46
C LYS A 61 -13.76 12.17 -1.23
N PHE A 62 -14.10 12.49 -2.46
CA PHE A 62 -14.99 11.70 -3.31
C PHE A 62 -14.60 10.22 -3.45
N PRO A 63 -13.31 9.82 -3.47
CA PRO A 63 -12.92 8.41 -3.42
C PRO A 63 -13.47 7.64 -2.21
N LEU A 64 -13.70 8.32 -1.08
CA LEU A 64 -14.29 7.74 0.13
C LEU A 64 -15.76 7.35 -0.07
N LEU A 65 -16.45 7.96 -1.02
CA LEU A 65 -17.80 7.57 -1.43
C LEU A 65 -17.75 6.47 -2.50
N VAL A 66 -16.99 6.73 -3.57
CA VAL A 66 -17.04 5.90 -4.80
C VAL A 66 -16.40 4.53 -4.58
N LEU A 67 -15.25 4.45 -3.90
CA LEU A 67 -14.55 3.18 -3.76
C LEU A 67 -15.34 2.18 -2.90
N PRO A 68 -15.87 2.52 -1.71
CA PRO A 68 -16.68 1.58 -0.94
C PRO A 68 -17.94 1.17 -1.69
N LEU A 69 -18.60 2.11 -2.37
CA LEU A 69 -19.79 1.83 -3.18
C LEU A 69 -19.50 0.81 -4.28
N ILE A 70 -18.45 1.03 -5.09
CA ILE A 70 -18.11 0.11 -6.19
C ILE A 70 -17.67 -1.24 -5.62
N MET A 71 -16.76 -1.25 -4.65
CA MET A 71 -16.18 -2.49 -4.11
C MET A 71 -17.21 -3.37 -3.40
N SER A 72 -18.21 -2.79 -2.73
CA SER A 72 -19.23 -3.55 -2.00
C SER A 72 -20.37 -4.07 -2.87
N THR A 73 -20.56 -3.49 -4.06
CA THR A 73 -21.72 -3.80 -4.91
C THR A 73 -21.36 -4.57 -6.18
N THR A 74 -20.10 -4.50 -6.61
CA THR A 74 -19.56 -5.27 -7.74
C THR A 74 -19.25 -6.69 -7.31
N GLU A 75 -19.43 -7.66 -8.20
CA GLU A 75 -19.00 -9.03 -7.93
C GLU A 75 -17.48 -9.15 -7.93
N PRO A 76 -16.88 -9.89 -6.97
CA PRO A 76 -15.44 -10.05 -6.92
C PRO A 76 -14.95 -10.75 -8.21
N PRO A 77 -13.82 -10.31 -8.78
CA PRO A 77 -13.28 -10.94 -9.98
C PRO A 77 -12.93 -12.41 -9.72
N ALA A 78 -13.03 -13.24 -10.76
CA ALA A 78 -12.57 -14.63 -10.70
C ALA A 78 -11.11 -14.70 -10.21
N LYS A 79 -10.76 -15.72 -9.41
CA LYS A 79 -9.44 -15.87 -8.78
C LYS A 79 -8.26 -15.70 -9.76
N LYS A 80 -8.40 -16.24 -10.98
CA LYS A 80 -7.40 -16.09 -12.06
C LYS A 80 -7.21 -14.62 -12.45
N ASN A 81 -8.29 -13.89 -12.69
CA ASN A 81 -8.25 -12.48 -13.08
C ASN A 81 -7.67 -11.62 -11.96
N PHE A 82 -7.99 -11.94 -10.70
CA PHE A 82 -7.40 -11.28 -9.54
C PHE A 82 -5.88 -11.50 -9.46
N HIS A 83 -5.38 -12.72 -9.68
CA HIS A 83 -3.94 -12.98 -9.73
C HIS A 83 -3.24 -12.25 -10.87
N ILE A 84 -3.87 -12.16 -12.05
CA ILE A 84 -3.34 -11.37 -13.18
C ILE A 84 -3.26 -9.88 -12.79
N LEU A 85 -4.30 -9.33 -12.15
CA LEU A 85 -4.30 -7.94 -11.71
C LEU A 85 -3.18 -7.65 -10.69
N LEU A 86 -2.93 -8.58 -9.77
CA LEU A 86 -1.82 -8.49 -8.83
C LEU A 86 -0.44 -8.55 -9.52
N MET A 87 -0.28 -9.39 -10.55
CA MET A 87 0.95 -9.45 -11.33
C MET A 87 1.18 -8.16 -12.13
N LEU A 88 0.13 -7.62 -12.78
CA LEU A 88 0.20 -6.34 -13.48
C LEU A 88 0.54 -5.19 -12.52
N TYR A 89 -0.02 -5.22 -11.31
CA TYR A 89 0.31 -4.24 -10.27
C TYR A 89 1.80 -4.30 -9.89
N ILE A 90 2.35 -5.49 -9.63
CA ILE A 90 3.79 -5.66 -9.36
C ILE A 90 4.61 -5.13 -10.54
N ALA A 91 4.26 -5.52 -11.77
CA ALA A 91 4.98 -5.08 -12.97
C ALA A 91 4.99 -3.55 -13.12
N ALA A 92 3.86 -2.89 -12.86
CA ALA A 92 3.76 -1.43 -12.91
C ALA A 92 4.64 -0.76 -11.84
N VAL A 93 4.66 -1.28 -10.61
CA VAL A 93 5.49 -0.74 -9.53
C VAL A 93 6.98 -0.95 -9.81
N VAL A 94 7.36 -2.12 -10.34
CA VAL A 94 8.74 -2.43 -10.73
C VAL A 94 9.19 -1.56 -11.91
N GLY A 95 8.35 -1.38 -12.93
CA GLY A 95 8.63 -0.47 -14.04
C GLY A 95 8.80 0.98 -13.55
N GLY A 96 7.94 1.42 -12.64
CA GLY A 96 8.07 2.73 -12.00
C GLY A 96 9.38 2.87 -11.21
N SER A 97 9.80 1.83 -10.47
CA SER A 97 11.01 1.89 -9.65
C SER A 97 12.28 1.89 -10.49
N PHE A 98 12.31 1.14 -11.60
CA PHE A 98 13.42 1.19 -12.56
C PHE A 98 13.51 2.55 -13.26
N TYR A 99 12.37 3.14 -13.64
CA TYR A 99 12.37 4.48 -14.25
C TYR A 99 12.89 5.54 -13.28
N SER A 100 12.41 5.49 -12.03
CA SER A 100 12.91 6.31 -10.94
C SER A 100 14.42 6.14 -10.73
N PHE A 101 14.91 4.90 -10.72
CA PHE A 101 16.33 4.61 -10.60
C PHE A 101 17.14 5.15 -11.79
N GLY A 102 16.60 5.09 -13.01
CA GLY A 102 17.22 5.69 -14.19
C GLY A 102 17.36 7.20 -14.08
N ILE A 103 16.37 7.90 -13.50
CA ILE A 103 16.45 9.35 -13.24
C ILE A 103 17.57 9.67 -12.25
N LEU A 104 17.70 8.88 -11.17
CA LEU A 104 18.74 9.07 -10.17
C LEU A 104 20.16 8.97 -10.76
N ILE A 105 20.37 8.12 -11.77
CA ILE A 105 21.68 7.95 -12.40
C ILE A 105 21.95 9.01 -13.47
N THR A 106 20.91 9.46 -14.18
CA THR A 106 21.06 10.31 -15.38
C THR A 106 20.93 11.80 -15.12
N ARG A 107 20.29 12.19 -14.02
CA ARG A 107 20.08 13.60 -13.67
C ARG A 107 20.83 13.95 -12.40
N ASP A 108 21.43 15.12 -12.38
CA ASP A 108 21.98 15.70 -11.17
C ASP A 108 20.82 16.25 -10.33
N ILE A 109 20.42 15.49 -9.31
CA ILE A 109 19.26 15.81 -8.46
C ILE A 109 19.73 16.24 -7.09
N ASN A 110 19.36 17.47 -6.72
CA ASN A 110 19.64 18.04 -5.41
C ASN A 110 18.72 17.46 -4.31
N ASP A 111 17.52 16.99 -4.67
CA ASP A 111 16.55 16.39 -3.75
C ASP A 111 16.13 14.98 -4.22
N ILE A 112 16.32 14.00 -3.32
CA ILE A 112 15.93 12.59 -3.49
C ILE A 112 14.43 12.44 -3.80
N ARG A 113 13.61 13.44 -3.44
CA ARG A 113 12.15 13.44 -3.65
C ARG A 113 11.77 13.56 -5.13
N GLU A 114 12.66 14.06 -5.98
CA GLU A 114 12.43 14.25 -7.41
C GLU A 114 12.57 12.94 -8.22
N ILE A 115 13.09 11.90 -7.59
CA ILE A 115 13.26 10.56 -8.19
C ILE A 115 11.92 9.93 -8.60
N SER A 116 10.80 10.39 -8.04
CA SER A 116 9.46 9.83 -8.30
C SER A 116 8.60 10.83 -9.10
N PRO A 117 8.72 10.87 -10.44
CA PRO A 117 8.08 11.89 -11.27
C PRO A 117 6.58 11.66 -11.49
N PHE A 118 6.10 10.41 -11.38
CA PHE A 118 4.70 10.08 -11.67
C PHE A 118 3.76 10.33 -10.49
N ILE A 119 4.21 10.02 -9.27
CA ILE A 119 3.45 10.22 -8.04
C ILE A 119 4.40 10.67 -6.93
N SER A 120 3.86 11.30 -5.88
CA SER A 120 4.64 11.69 -4.70
C SER A 120 5.46 10.51 -4.17
N HIS A 121 6.72 10.78 -3.84
CA HIS A 121 7.68 9.87 -3.22
C HIS A 121 7.08 9.04 -2.06
N ILE A 122 6.32 9.67 -1.17
CA ILE A 122 5.66 9.00 -0.03
C ILE A 122 4.61 7.99 -0.52
N ARG A 123 3.78 8.39 -1.50
CA ARG A 123 2.76 7.52 -2.07
C ARG A 123 3.39 6.36 -2.83
N PHE A 124 4.49 6.60 -3.54
CA PHE A 124 5.20 5.53 -4.23
C PHE A 124 5.79 4.51 -3.26
N GLY A 125 6.39 4.97 -2.16
CA GLY A 125 6.85 4.08 -1.08
C GLY A 125 5.75 3.14 -0.55
N LEU A 126 4.53 3.64 -0.35
CA LEU A 126 3.38 2.80 0.04
C LEU A 126 3.01 1.75 -1.01
N ASN A 127 3.04 2.13 -2.30
CA ASN A 127 2.76 1.20 -3.39
C ASN A 127 3.83 0.11 -3.50
N VAL A 128 5.10 0.47 -3.25
CA VAL A 128 6.24 -0.45 -3.18
C VAL A 128 6.07 -1.44 -2.03
N CYS A 129 5.71 -0.99 -0.83
CA CYS A 129 5.40 -1.88 0.30
C CYS A 129 4.29 -2.87 -0.05
N MET A 130 3.21 -2.41 -0.67
CA MET A 130 2.12 -3.28 -1.12
C MET A 130 2.61 -4.32 -2.14
N ALA A 131 3.44 -3.93 -3.11
CA ALA A 131 4.00 -4.86 -4.09
C ALA A 131 4.94 -5.91 -3.45
N ILE A 132 5.68 -5.55 -2.40
CA ILE A 132 6.50 -6.50 -1.63
C ILE A 132 5.61 -7.57 -0.99
N PHE A 133 4.53 -7.19 -0.30
CA PHE A 133 3.62 -8.17 0.32
C PHE A 133 2.91 -9.06 -0.70
N ILE A 134 2.51 -8.51 -1.85
CA ILE A 134 1.92 -9.31 -2.93
C ILE A 134 2.96 -10.29 -3.49
N SER A 135 4.22 -9.88 -3.61
CA SER A 135 5.32 -10.76 -4.05
C SER A 135 5.54 -11.90 -3.05
N ILE A 136 5.56 -11.61 -1.74
CA ILE A 136 5.64 -12.61 -0.67
C ILE A 136 4.48 -13.61 -0.76
N TYR A 137 3.25 -13.14 -1.01
CA TYR A 137 2.10 -14.01 -1.22
C TYR A 137 2.32 -15.00 -2.38
N PHE A 138 2.84 -14.52 -3.52
CA PHE A 138 3.13 -15.39 -4.66
C PHE A 138 4.32 -16.34 -4.42
N ILE A 139 5.34 -15.92 -3.66
CA ILE A 139 6.44 -16.80 -3.24
C ILE A 139 5.88 -17.99 -2.47
N ILE A 140 5.10 -17.75 -1.41
CA ILE A 140 4.52 -18.81 -0.58
C ILE A 140 3.64 -19.74 -1.41
N LYS A 141 2.84 -19.17 -2.33
CA LYS A 141 1.93 -19.93 -3.19
C LYS A 141 2.68 -20.85 -4.18
N TYR A 142 3.73 -20.36 -4.82
CA TYR A 142 4.43 -21.08 -5.89
C TYR A 142 5.66 -21.84 -5.44
N TYR A 143 6.13 -21.67 -4.19
CA TYR A 143 7.36 -22.29 -3.67
C TYR A 143 7.42 -23.80 -3.92
N LYS A 144 6.30 -24.52 -3.76
CA LYS A 144 6.25 -25.99 -3.91
C LYS A 144 6.02 -26.47 -5.34
N GLU A 145 5.33 -25.68 -6.17
CA GLU A 145 4.91 -26.11 -7.51
C GLU A 145 5.84 -25.60 -8.62
N LYS A 146 6.40 -24.40 -8.46
CA LYS A 146 7.19 -23.71 -9.49
C LYS A 146 8.32 -22.90 -8.85
N ALA A 147 9.40 -23.58 -8.48
CA ALA A 147 10.56 -22.98 -7.83
C ALA A 147 11.14 -21.79 -8.61
N ALA A 148 11.22 -21.87 -9.95
CA ALA A 148 11.73 -20.77 -10.79
C ALA A 148 10.87 -19.49 -10.68
N ALA A 149 9.55 -19.62 -10.62
CA ALA A 149 8.66 -18.48 -10.45
C ALA A 149 8.82 -17.86 -9.06
N ALA A 150 8.99 -18.70 -8.02
CA ALA A 150 9.24 -18.23 -6.66
C ALA A 150 10.55 -17.44 -6.56
N TRP A 151 11.63 -17.92 -7.19
CA TRP A 151 12.91 -17.19 -7.26
C TRP A 151 12.78 -15.84 -7.98
N GLY A 152 11.99 -15.77 -9.06
CA GLY A 152 11.69 -14.49 -9.72
C GLY A 152 11.01 -13.48 -8.78
N PHE A 153 10.01 -13.92 -8.01
CA PHE A 153 9.34 -13.04 -7.04
C PHE A 153 10.25 -12.66 -5.85
N ILE A 154 11.18 -13.53 -5.44
CA ILE A 154 12.21 -13.19 -4.44
C ILE A 154 13.08 -12.06 -4.96
N ALA A 155 13.60 -12.18 -6.19
CA ALA A 155 14.43 -11.14 -6.81
C ALA A 155 13.66 -9.80 -6.90
N VAL A 156 12.38 -9.83 -7.28
CA VAL A 156 11.52 -8.63 -7.31
C VAL A 156 11.35 -8.02 -5.91
N ALA A 157 11.04 -8.83 -4.90
CA ALA A 157 10.87 -8.33 -3.54
C ALA A 157 12.17 -7.71 -3.01
N THR A 158 13.32 -8.35 -3.25
CA THR A 158 14.64 -7.82 -2.88
C THR A 158 14.94 -6.50 -3.58
N TRP A 159 14.71 -6.41 -4.90
CA TRP A 159 14.87 -5.15 -5.65
C TRP A 159 14.01 -4.02 -5.06
N LEU A 160 12.74 -4.31 -4.74
CA LEU A 160 11.83 -3.30 -4.18
C LEU A 160 12.25 -2.85 -2.78
N VAL A 161 12.83 -3.74 -1.95
CA VAL A 161 13.42 -3.36 -0.66
C VAL A 161 14.65 -2.47 -0.87
N VAL A 162 15.54 -2.83 -1.78
CA VAL A 162 16.71 -2.00 -2.14
C VAL A 162 16.26 -0.63 -2.65
N PHE A 163 15.22 -0.58 -3.47
CA PHE A 163 14.64 0.67 -3.95
C PHE A 163 14.11 1.54 -2.80
N LEU A 164 13.46 0.97 -1.78
CA LEU A 164 13.05 1.73 -0.60
C LEU A 164 14.24 2.39 0.11
N VAL A 165 15.38 1.69 0.22
CA VAL A 165 16.63 2.25 0.78
C VAL A 165 17.12 3.43 -0.06
N ILE A 166 17.25 3.23 -1.38
CA ILE A 166 17.72 4.24 -2.34
C ILE A 166 16.84 5.49 -2.28
N SER A 167 15.53 5.28 -2.21
CA SER A 167 14.55 6.36 -2.16
C SER A 167 14.58 7.15 -0.83
N LYS A 168 15.25 6.65 0.21
CA LYS A 168 15.25 7.24 1.57
C LYS A 168 13.84 7.46 2.12
N SER A 169 12.90 6.57 1.79
CA SER A 169 11.50 6.68 2.22
C SER A 169 11.29 6.15 3.64
N ALA A 170 11.46 7.02 4.65
CA ALA A 170 11.25 6.67 6.07
C ALA A 170 9.84 6.10 6.32
N THR A 171 8.82 6.67 5.68
CA THR A 171 7.43 6.19 5.74
C THR A 171 7.27 4.78 5.18
N GLY A 172 8.01 4.44 4.11
CA GLY A 172 7.98 3.11 3.51
C GLY A 172 8.51 2.05 4.47
N PHE A 173 9.65 2.32 5.12
CA PHE A 173 10.20 1.43 6.14
C PHE A 173 9.26 1.25 7.33
N TYR A 174 8.70 2.34 7.83
CA TYR A 174 7.75 2.30 8.94
C TYR A 174 6.54 1.40 8.61
N VAL A 175 5.95 1.59 7.43
CA VAL A 175 4.78 0.79 7.02
C VAL A 175 5.15 -0.67 6.79
N LEU A 176 6.26 -0.95 6.08
CA LEU A 176 6.76 -2.31 5.86
C LEU A 176 6.93 -3.06 7.18
N PHE A 177 7.49 -2.38 8.18
CA PHE A 177 7.76 -2.93 9.50
C PHE A 177 6.49 -3.20 10.30
N VAL A 178 5.62 -2.19 10.46
CA VAL A 178 4.38 -2.32 11.23
C VAL A 178 3.47 -3.39 10.62
N THR A 179 3.29 -3.36 9.30
CA THR A 179 2.47 -4.36 8.61
C THR A 179 3.13 -5.74 8.62
N GLY A 180 4.46 -5.82 8.52
CA GLY A 180 5.23 -7.05 8.63
C GLY A 180 5.04 -7.71 9.99
N ILE A 181 5.14 -6.96 11.09
CA ILE A 181 4.85 -7.45 12.45
C ILE A 181 3.41 -7.94 12.54
N PHE A 182 2.45 -7.13 12.10
CA PHE A 182 1.03 -7.48 12.17
C PHE A 182 0.71 -8.79 11.42
N VAL A 183 1.17 -8.91 10.17
CA VAL A 183 0.99 -10.13 9.37
C VAL A 183 1.67 -11.33 10.02
N SER A 184 2.86 -11.13 10.59
CA SER A 184 3.61 -12.20 11.26
C SER A 184 2.90 -12.66 12.53
N VAL A 185 2.35 -11.75 13.32
CA VAL A 185 1.51 -12.06 14.49
C VAL A 185 0.26 -12.84 14.07
N LEU A 186 -0.41 -12.45 13.00
CA LEU A 186 -1.54 -13.20 12.46
C LEU A 186 -1.14 -14.61 11.97
N ALA A 187 0.05 -14.76 11.40
CA ALA A 187 0.58 -16.05 10.98
C ALA A 187 0.88 -16.98 12.18
N LEU A 188 1.33 -16.43 13.31
CA LEU A 188 1.54 -17.17 14.57
C LEU A 188 0.26 -17.84 15.06
N PHE A 189 -0.88 -17.13 15.00
CA PHE A 189 -2.17 -17.70 15.40
C PHE A 189 -2.62 -18.87 14.54
N LYS A 190 -2.14 -18.99 13.29
CA LYS A 190 -2.46 -20.10 12.37
C LYS A 190 -1.51 -21.29 12.49
N LEU A 191 -0.35 -21.16 13.13
CA LEU A 191 0.61 -22.27 13.28
C LEU A 191 0.09 -23.30 14.30
N LYS A 192 0.09 -24.58 13.94
CA LYS A 192 -0.32 -25.67 14.85
C LYS A 192 0.82 -26.21 15.73
N ARG A 193 2.09 -26.05 15.31
CA ARG A 193 3.27 -26.64 15.99
C ARG A 193 3.94 -25.64 16.94
N SER A 194 4.15 -26.05 18.20
CA SER A 194 4.65 -25.19 19.29
C SER A 194 6.06 -24.61 19.06
N HIS A 195 7.02 -25.41 18.57
CA HIS A 195 8.40 -24.93 18.34
C HIS A 195 8.52 -23.89 17.20
N GLN A 196 7.72 -24.05 16.13
CA GLN A 196 7.70 -23.07 15.03
C GLN A 196 7.12 -21.73 15.47
N LYS A 197 6.16 -21.75 16.41
CA LYS A 197 5.63 -20.53 17.02
C LYS A 197 6.68 -19.80 17.83
N ILE A 198 7.44 -20.49 18.67
CA ILE A 198 8.47 -19.86 19.53
C ILE A 198 9.56 -19.20 18.68
N VAL A 199 10.10 -19.91 17.68
CA VAL A 199 11.15 -19.36 16.79
C VAL A 199 10.62 -18.16 16.00
N PHE A 200 9.40 -18.24 15.48
CA PHE A 200 8.83 -17.17 14.68
C PHE A 200 8.46 -15.94 15.55
N THR A 201 7.96 -16.13 16.77
CA THR A 201 7.74 -15.04 17.73
C THR A 201 9.05 -14.36 18.12
N ALA A 202 10.12 -15.12 18.35
CA ALA A 202 11.43 -14.56 18.67
C ALA A 202 11.96 -13.67 17.54
N ILE A 203 11.85 -14.11 16.28
CA ILE A 203 12.26 -13.32 15.11
C ILE A 203 11.44 -12.03 14.97
N VAL A 204 10.12 -12.11 15.16
CA VAL A 204 9.21 -10.96 15.05
C VAL A 204 9.48 -9.91 16.13
N ILE A 205 10.02 -10.29 17.29
CA ILE A 205 10.36 -9.36 18.37
C ILE A 205 11.81 -8.86 18.26
N LEU A 206 12.76 -9.74 17.92
CA LEU A 206 14.19 -9.41 17.85
C LEU A 206 14.53 -8.47 16.69
N VAL A 207 13.96 -8.69 15.51
CA VAL A 207 14.25 -7.84 14.34
C VAL A 207 13.88 -6.38 14.61
N PRO A 208 12.69 -6.08 15.19
CA PRO A 208 12.36 -4.75 15.67
C PRO A 208 13.31 -4.13 16.66
N ILE A 209 13.71 -4.90 17.67
CA ILE A 209 14.57 -4.41 18.74
C ILE A 209 15.94 -4.04 18.17
N ILE A 210 16.48 -4.85 17.26
CA ILE A 210 17.78 -4.61 16.60
C ILE A 210 17.72 -3.35 15.72
N VAL A 211 16.66 -3.17 14.94
CA VAL A 211 16.50 -1.99 14.10
C VAL A 211 16.34 -0.73 14.95
N PHE A 212 15.54 -0.82 16.03
CA PHE A 212 15.30 0.31 16.93
C PHE A 212 16.53 0.70 17.73
N SER A 213 17.31 -0.28 18.21
CA SER A 213 18.58 0.00 18.91
C SER A 213 19.60 0.64 17.97
N TYR A 214 19.71 0.16 16.73
CA TYR A 214 20.58 0.79 15.72
C TYR A 214 20.15 2.23 15.42
N LEU A 215 18.86 2.49 15.27
CA LEU A 215 18.34 3.86 15.05
C LEU A 215 18.64 4.77 16.24
N ILE A 216 18.48 4.29 17.48
CA ILE A 216 18.86 5.06 18.68
C ILE A 216 20.35 5.39 18.66
N SER A 217 21.22 4.42 18.36
CA SER A 217 22.66 4.66 18.28
C SER A 217 23.03 5.67 17.20
N VAL A 218 22.38 5.62 16.04
CA VAL A 218 22.61 6.60 14.96
C VAL A 218 22.13 7.99 15.36
N VAL A 219 20.97 8.09 16.00
CA VAL A 219 20.41 9.37 16.48
C VAL A 219 21.28 9.95 17.59
N GLN A 220 21.72 9.13 18.55
CA GLN A 220 22.63 9.55 19.61
C GLN A 220 23.97 10.02 19.05
N ASN A 221 24.53 9.29 18.07
CA ASN A 221 25.75 9.70 17.39
C ASN A 221 25.57 11.03 16.64
N TYR A 222 24.40 11.25 16.01
CA TYR A 222 24.10 12.50 15.33
C TYR A 222 24.00 13.69 16.31
N TYR A 223 23.36 13.50 17.46
CA TYR A 223 23.23 14.55 18.48
C TYR A 223 24.47 14.71 19.37
N SER A 224 25.41 13.76 19.38
CA SER A 224 26.71 13.91 20.04
C SER A 224 27.74 14.68 19.20
N PHE A 225 27.43 14.95 17.92
CA PHE A 225 28.17 15.90 17.09
C PHE A 225 27.48 17.28 17.16
N ASP A 226 27.80 18.07 18.17
CA ASP A 226 27.61 19.53 18.17
C ASP A 226 28.95 20.18 17.73
N PRO A 227 28.92 21.36 17.09
CA PRO A 227 29.98 21.86 16.21
C PRO A 227 31.10 22.58 16.98
N GLU A 228 32.26 21.94 17.07
CA GLU A 228 33.54 22.62 17.22
C GLU A 228 34.54 22.02 16.20
N GLU A 229 34.32 22.30 14.92
CA GLU A 229 35.36 22.38 13.86
C GLU A 229 34.83 23.19 12.66
#